data_AF-R4U4L3-F1
#
_entry.id   AF-R4U4L3-F1
#
_cell.length_a   1.000
_cell.length_b   1.000
_cell.length_c   1.000
_cell.angle_alpha   90.00
_cell.angle_beta   90.00
_cell.angle_gamma   90.00
#
_symmetry.space_group_name_H-M   'P 1'
#
loop_
_entity.id
_entity.type
_entity.pdbx_description
1 polymer ?
#
loop_
_entity_poly.entity_id
_entity_poly.type
_entity_poly.pdbx_seq_one_letter_code
_entity_poly.pdbx_strand_id
1 'polypeptide(L)'
;MKQLRLFEELYDVKTTDEWYTFPKTIEALNIYLPQNSNILCPFSWKESNFVKVLSKYHNVVYSHLSKGTILKNFYSYTKNDLKNIDFIIDNPPFSTRNEVFMKLYELNIPFAMLVPLVTITKKCVRDRIEDLSILFFKKRQIFFNQDGKVQGSPYDTVFICYGNVLPKQITMSEYQGTGEN
;
A
#
# COMPACT_ATOMS: atom_id res chain seq x y z
N MET A 1 -12.12 21.17 -17.52
CA MET A 1 -11.55 20.54 -18.74
C MET A 1 -10.13 20.99 -19.07
N LYS A 2 -9.83 22.28 -19.30
CA LYS A 2 -8.44 22.73 -19.59
C LYS A 2 -7.41 22.43 -18.49
N GLN A 3 -7.82 22.50 -17.22
CA GLN A 3 -6.93 22.33 -16.07
C GLN A 3 -6.65 20.86 -15.71
N LEU A 4 -7.49 19.93 -16.19
CA LEU A 4 -7.28 18.48 -16.06
C LEU A 4 -6.19 18.02 -17.04
N ARG A 5 -6.23 18.55 -18.27
CA ARG A 5 -5.23 18.26 -19.33
C ARG A 5 -3.81 18.71 -18.95
N LEU A 6 -3.68 19.84 -18.26
CA LEU A 6 -2.38 20.34 -17.81
C LEU A 6 -1.73 19.41 -16.76
N PHE A 7 -2.55 18.66 -16.00
CA PHE A 7 -2.09 17.72 -14.98
C PHE A 7 -1.67 16.37 -15.60
N GLU A 8 -2.40 15.91 -16.61
CA GLU A 8 -2.05 14.72 -17.42
C GLU A 8 -0.71 14.93 -18.17
N GLU A 9 -0.45 16.15 -18.67
CA GLU A 9 0.77 16.49 -19.42
C GLU A 9 2.02 16.64 -18.53
N LEU A 10 1.90 17.05 -17.27
CA LEU A 10 3.04 17.34 -16.39
C LEU A 10 3.60 16.11 -15.65
N TYR A 11 2.83 15.02 -15.53
CA TYR A 11 3.19 13.88 -14.69
C TYR A 11 3.09 12.51 -15.35
N ASP A 12 2.78 12.42 -16.66
CA ASP A 12 2.58 11.17 -17.41
C ASP A 12 1.69 10.14 -16.65
N VAL A 13 0.77 10.65 -15.83
CA VAL A 13 -0.23 9.82 -15.15
C VAL A 13 -1.31 9.56 -16.18
N LYS A 14 -1.15 8.46 -16.93
CA LYS A 14 -2.24 7.96 -17.76
C LYS A 14 -3.45 7.75 -16.86
N THR A 15 -4.51 8.51 -17.11
CA THR A 15 -5.83 8.44 -16.44
C THR A 15 -6.52 7.08 -16.56
N THR A 16 -5.88 6.09 -17.17
CA THR A 16 -6.34 4.72 -17.37
C THR A 16 -5.96 3.74 -16.24
N ASP A 17 -5.11 4.15 -15.28
CA ASP A 17 -4.44 3.20 -14.37
C ASP A 17 -4.96 3.23 -12.91
N GLU A 18 -5.98 4.03 -12.59
CA GLU A 18 -6.58 4.04 -11.25
C GLU A 18 -7.56 2.89 -11.03
N TRP A 19 -7.11 1.90 -10.25
CA TRP A 19 -7.92 0.76 -9.80
C TRP A 19 -8.26 0.91 -8.31
N TYR A 20 -9.55 0.93 -8.00
CA TYR A 20 -10.07 1.05 -6.65
C TYR A 20 -10.20 -0.30 -5.96
N THR A 21 -9.84 -0.32 -4.68
CA THR A 21 -9.95 -1.49 -3.79
C THR A 21 -11.34 -1.56 -3.17
N PHE A 22 -11.97 -2.73 -3.13
CA PHE A 22 -13.25 -2.90 -2.45
C PHE A 22 -13.13 -2.76 -0.92
N PRO A 23 -14.15 -2.18 -0.24
CA PRO A 23 -14.13 -2.01 1.22
C PRO A 23 -13.85 -3.29 2.01
N LYS A 24 -14.42 -4.42 1.59
CA LYS A 24 -14.24 -5.73 2.25
C LYS A 24 -12.77 -6.17 2.31
N THR A 25 -11.95 -5.77 1.35
CA THR A 25 -10.51 -6.06 1.36
C THR A 25 -9.82 -5.35 2.52
N ILE A 26 -10.19 -4.09 2.77
CA ILE A 26 -9.61 -3.25 3.82
C ILE A 26 -10.13 -3.68 5.20
N GLU A 27 -11.43 -3.99 5.31
CA GLU A 27 -12.03 -4.50 6.55
C GLU A 27 -11.36 -5.82 7.01
N ALA A 28 -10.90 -6.66 6.09
CA ALA A 28 -10.18 -7.89 6.43
C ALA A 28 -8.81 -7.66 7.06
N LEU A 29 -8.14 -6.54 6.76
CA LEU A 29 -6.91 -6.13 7.45
C LEU A 29 -7.23 -5.48 8.80
N ASN A 30 -8.30 -4.67 8.85
CA ASN A 30 -8.70 -3.87 10.00
C ASN A 30 -8.85 -4.68 11.29
N ILE A 31 -9.28 -5.95 11.20
CA ILE A 31 -9.45 -6.84 12.36
C ILE A 31 -8.15 -7.09 13.15
N TYR A 32 -7.00 -6.85 12.55
CA TYR A 32 -5.68 -7.02 13.18
C TYR A 32 -5.10 -5.72 13.73
N LEU A 33 -5.71 -4.57 13.43
CA LEU A 33 -5.21 -3.27 13.85
C LEU A 33 -5.73 -2.90 15.25
N PRO A 34 -4.90 -2.30 16.12
CA PRO A 34 -5.38 -1.70 17.36
C PRO A 34 -6.39 -0.58 17.09
N GLN A 35 -7.47 -0.52 17.87
CA GLN A 35 -8.48 0.53 17.75
C GLN A 35 -7.88 1.92 17.95
N ASN A 36 -8.42 2.92 17.26
CA ASN A 36 -8.00 4.33 17.37
C ASN A 36 -6.54 4.62 17.00
N SER A 37 -5.86 3.71 16.29
CA SER A 37 -4.52 3.96 15.74
C SER A 37 -4.47 5.20 14.83
N ASN A 38 -3.30 5.83 14.76
CA ASN A 38 -2.96 6.88 13.80
C ASN A 38 -2.37 6.26 12.54
N ILE A 39 -3.09 6.37 11.42
CA ILE A 39 -2.75 5.69 10.17
C ILE A 39 -2.43 6.71 9.09
N LEU A 40 -1.31 6.53 8.40
CA LEU A 40 -0.99 7.24 7.18
C LEU A 40 -1.39 6.42 5.95
N CYS A 41 -2.21 6.99 5.07
CA CYS A 41 -2.53 6.49 3.74
C CYS A 41 -1.89 7.40 2.67
N PRO A 42 -0.60 7.19 2.33
CA PRO A 42 0.15 8.18 1.56
C PRO A 42 -0.14 8.20 0.05
N PHE A 43 -0.88 7.22 -0.46
CA PHE A 43 -1.24 7.07 -1.88
C PHE A 43 -2.75 7.16 -2.12
N SER A 44 -3.52 7.35 -1.06
CA SER A 44 -4.96 7.51 -1.08
C SER A 44 -5.40 8.96 -0.84
N TRP A 45 -6.50 9.33 -1.47
CA TRP A 45 -7.21 10.58 -1.24
C TRP A 45 -8.45 10.39 -0.34
N LYS A 46 -9.04 11.50 0.12
CA LYS A 46 -10.20 11.52 1.03
C LYS A 46 -11.33 10.56 0.62
N GLU A 47 -11.59 10.47 -0.68
CA GLU A 47 -12.70 9.69 -1.22
C GLU A 47 -12.37 8.22 -1.49
N SER A 48 -11.12 7.80 -1.26
CA SER A 48 -10.71 6.40 -1.42
C SER A 48 -11.39 5.50 -0.40
N ASN A 49 -11.59 4.24 -0.78
CA ASN A 49 -12.13 3.24 0.14
C ASN A 49 -11.19 2.98 1.33
N PHE A 50 -9.86 3.11 1.15
CA PHE A 50 -8.90 3.01 2.26
C PHE A 50 -9.19 4.04 3.33
N VAL A 51 -9.28 5.32 2.93
CA VAL A 51 -9.57 6.41 3.87
C VAL A 51 -10.96 6.25 4.48
N LYS A 52 -11.98 5.98 3.67
CA LYS A 52 -13.37 5.84 4.13
C LYS A 52 -13.57 4.69 5.12
N VAL A 53 -12.92 3.55 4.90
CA VAL A 53 -13.05 2.38 5.78
C VAL A 53 -12.26 2.60 7.06
N LEU A 54 -10.98 2.96 6.96
CA LEU A 54 -10.11 3.10 8.13
C LEU A 54 -10.55 4.26 9.05
N SER A 55 -11.08 5.36 8.48
CA SER A 55 -11.56 6.50 9.27
C SER A 55 -12.78 6.18 10.15
N LYS A 56 -13.43 5.03 9.98
CA LYS A 56 -14.49 4.57 10.88
C LYS A 56 -13.96 4.07 12.22
N TYR A 57 -12.68 3.69 12.28
CA TYR A 57 -12.06 3.02 13.43
C TYR A 57 -10.76 3.69 13.91
N HIS A 58 -10.18 4.58 13.10
CA HIS A 58 -8.82 5.10 13.25
C HIS A 58 -8.72 6.58 12.87
N ASN A 59 -7.66 7.23 13.34
CA ASN A 59 -7.31 8.59 12.91
C ASN A 59 -6.49 8.50 11.63
N VAL A 60 -7.08 8.85 10.48
CA VAL A 60 -6.43 8.70 9.18
C VAL A 60 -5.88 10.02 8.68
N VAL A 61 -4.57 10.06 8.46
CA VAL A 61 -3.88 11.07 7.64
C VAL A 61 -3.74 10.50 6.24
N TYR A 62 -4.14 11.24 5.23
CA TYR A 62 -4.02 10.80 3.84
C TYR A 62 -3.31 11.86 3.00
N SER A 63 -2.55 11.43 2.00
CA SER A 63 -1.96 12.36 1.04
C SER A 63 -2.40 12.06 -0.38
N HIS A 64 -2.87 13.10 -1.07
CA HIS A 64 -2.97 13.08 -2.52
C HIS A 64 -2.37 14.36 -3.08
N LEU A 65 -1.75 14.24 -4.26
CA LEU A 65 -1.11 15.32 -5.03
C LEU A 65 -2.10 16.36 -5.60
N SER A 66 -3.22 16.65 -4.90
CA SER A 66 -4.20 17.64 -5.34
C SER A 66 -4.60 18.62 -4.22
N LYS A 67 -4.25 19.89 -4.50
CA LYS A 67 -4.54 21.19 -3.86
C LYS A 67 -5.31 21.23 -2.53
N GLY A 68 -4.65 21.79 -1.51
CA GLY A 68 -5.32 22.60 -0.47
C GLY A 68 -4.83 22.38 0.96
N THR A 69 -4.13 21.28 1.21
CA THR A 69 -3.41 21.02 2.48
C THR A 69 -1.96 20.74 2.08
N ILE A 70 -0.97 21.39 2.71
CA ILE A 70 0.45 21.10 2.44
C ILE A 70 0.71 19.67 2.91
N LEU A 71 0.58 18.72 2.00
CA LEU A 71 0.89 17.32 2.19
C LEU A 71 2.21 17.06 1.48
N LYS A 72 3.21 16.62 2.25
CA LYS A 72 4.53 16.25 1.75
C LYS A 72 4.41 15.06 0.81
N ASN A 73 5.20 15.06 -0.26
CA ASN A 73 5.40 13.88 -1.11
C ASN A 73 5.85 12.72 -0.20
N PHE A 74 5.30 11.52 -0.38
CA PHE A 74 5.64 10.33 0.43
C PHE A 74 7.16 10.16 0.61
N TYR A 75 7.92 10.35 -0.49
CA TYR A 75 9.39 10.21 -0.49
C TYR A 75 10.12 11.26 0.36
N SER A 76 9.46 12.38 0.69
CA SER A 76 10.02 13.47 1.50
C SER A 76 9.73 13.37 3.00
N TYR A 77 8.89 12.41 3.43
CA TYR A 77 8.69 12.19 4.86
C TYR A 77 9.97 11.67 5.52
N THR A 78 10.25 12.18 6.71
CA THR A 78 11.26 11.66 7.62
C THR A 78 10.59 10.95 8.79
N LYS A 79 11.35 10.17 9.57
CA LYS A 79 10.85 9.55 10.81
C LYS A 79 10.26 10.58 11.78
N ASN A 80 10.88 11.75 11.88
CA ASN A 80 10.44 12.82 12.77
C ASN A 80 9.09 13.41 12.34
N ASP A 81 8.84 13.51 11.03
CA ASP A 81 7.54 13.96 10.51
C ASP A 81 6.40 13.00 10.90
N LEU A 82 6.72 11.71 11.07
CA LEU A 82 5.75 10.64 11.28
C LEU A 82 5.79 10.04 12.70
N LYS A 83 6.34 10.77 13.69
CA LYS A 83 6.55 10.28 15.06
C LYS A 83 5.29 9.79 15.79
N ASN A 84 4.11 10.25 15.36
CA ASN A 84 2.82 9.90 15.94
C ASN A 84 2.01 8.94 15.04
N ILE A 85 2.59 8.44 13.95
CA ILE A 85 1.93 7.49 13.06
C ILE A 85 2.27 6.08 13.52
N ASP A 86 1.23 5.30 13.80
CA ASP A 86 1.35 3.92 14.24
C ASP A 86 1.52 2.98 13.04
N PHE A 87 0.81 3.26 11.93
CA PHE A 87 0.85 2.43 10.73
C PHE A 87 0.84 3.23 9.43
N ILE A 88 1.50 2.71 8.40
CA ILE A 88 1.36 3.15 7.02
C ILE A 88 0.58 2.08 6.23
N ILE A 89 -0.61 2.42 5.74
CA ILE A 89 -1.52 1.43 5.11
C ILE A 89 -2.11 1.99 3.83
N ASP A 90 -1.91 1.30 2.70
CA ASP A 90 -2.47 1.75 1.42
C ASP A 90 -2.35 0.69 0.29
N ASN A 91 -2.82 1.06 -0.90
CA ASN A 91 -2.51 0.41 -2.17
C ASN A 91 -1.50 1.28 -2.96
N PRO A 92 -0.19 1.00 -2.92
CA PRO A 92 0.81 1.85 -3.54
C PRO A 92 0.79 1.75 -5.08
N PRO A 93 1.28 2.78 -5.79
CA PRO A 93 1.37 2.77 -7.25
C PRO A 93 2.25 1.63 -7.76
N PHE A 94 1.76 0.92 -8.80
CA PHE A 94 2.41 -0.30 -9.30
C PHE A 94 3.81 -0.05 -9.88
N SER A 95 4.02 1.10 -10.52
CA SER A 95 5.26 1.47 -11.22
C SER A 95 6.43 1.74 -10.28
N THR A 96 6.18 2.26 -9.08
CA THR A 96 7.24 2.65 -8.12
C THR A 96 7.25 1.79 -6.86
N ARG A 97 6.76 0.54 -6.93
CA ARG A 97 6.66 -0.34 -5.75
C ARG A 97 8.00 -0.56 -5.07
N ASN A 98 9.08 -0.71 -5.82
CA ASN A 98 10.40 -0.97 -5.25
C ASN A 98 10.86 0.21 -4.37
N GLU A 99 10.70 1.42 -4.88
CA GLU A 99 11.02 2.68 -4.21
C GLU A 99 10.14 2.88 -2.98
N VAL A 100 8.86 2.53 -3.07
CA VAL A 100 7.95 2.57 -1.92
C VAL A 100 8.44 1.67 -0.80
N PHE A 101 8.77 0.40 -1.08
CA PHE A 101 9.27 -0.52 -0.04
C PHE A 101 10.60 -0.05 0.57
N MET A 102 11.54 0.42 -0.25
CA MET A 102 12.79 1.00 0.25
C MET A 102 12.53 2.16 1.21
N LYS A 103 11.60 3.06 0.85
CA LYS A 103 11.22 4.18 1.72
C LYS A 103 10.49 3.73 2.99
N LEU A 104 9.60 2.75 2.90
CA LEU A 104 8.91 2.18 4.07
C LEU A 104 9.92 1.59 5.07
N TYR A 105 10.93 0.87 4.58
CA TYR A 105 12.01 0.34 5.40
C TYR A 105 12.88 1.44 6.01
N GLU A 106 13.18 2.49 5.26
CA GLU A 106 13.89 3.67 5.78
C GLU A 106 13.11 4.33 6.92
N LEU A 107 11.79 4.52 6.75
CA LEU A 107 10.91 5.10 7.76
C LEU A 107 10.80 4.22 9.01
N ASN A 108 10.88 2.90 8.85
CA ASN A 108 10.85 1.92 9.94
C ASN A 108 9.60 2.08 10.83
N ILE A 109 8.46 2.31 10.19
CA ILE A 109 7.13 2.36 10.81
C ILE A 109 6.38 1.11 10.34
N PRO A 110 5.60 0.43 11.21
CA PRO A 110 4.76 -0.68 10.80
C PRO A 110 3.91 -0.32 9.58
N PHE A 111 3.77 -1.26 8.64
CA PHE A 111 3.02 -0.99 7.42
C PHE A 111 2.25 -2.21 6.95
N ALA A 112 1.24 -1.97 6.11
CA ALA A 112 0.50 -2.99 5.37
C ALA A 112 0.16 -2.48 3.96
N MET A 113 0.87 -2.99 2.96
CA MET A 113 0.72 -2.57 1.56
C MET A 113 -0.05 -3.62 0.77
N LEU A 114 -1.18 -3.23 0.17
CA LEU A 114 -1.94 -4.10 -0.72
C LEU A 114 -1.25 -4.16 -2.08
N VAL A 115 -0.64 -5.30 -2.41
CA VAL A 115 0.16 -5.44 -3.65
C VAL A 115 -0.03 -6.83 -4.28
N PRO A 116 0.26 -6.97 -5.59
CA PRO A 116 0.36 -8.27 -6.22
C PRO A 116 1.40 -9.16 -5.52
N LEU A 117 1.12 -10.44 -5.31
CA LEU A 117 2.00 -11.40 -4.63
C LEU A 117 3.39 -11.47 -5.25
N VAL A 118 3.50 -11.31 -6.58
CA VAL A 118 4.79 -11.25 -7.29
C VAL A 118 5.74 -10.18 -6.75
N THR A 119 5.24 -9.20 -5.99
CA THR A 119 6.05 -8.19 -5.29
C THR A 119 7.08 -8.81 -4.33
N ILE A 120 6.83 -10.01 -3.77
CA ILE A 120 7.81 -10.73 -2.93
C ILE A 120 9.09 -11.10 -3.69
N THR A 121 9.03 -11.16 -5.02
CA THR A 121 10.19 -11.51 -5.85
C THR A 121 11.15 -10.33 -6.03
N LYS A 122 10.75 -9.10 -5.68
CA LYS A 122 11.61 -7.92 -5.73
C LYS A 122 12.71 -8.06 -4.68
N LYS A 123 13.96 -7.76 -5.06
CA LYS A 123 15.13 -7.93 -4.19
C LYS A 123 14.96 -7.25 -2.83
N CYS A 124 14.50 -5.99 -2.79
CA CYS A 124 14.31 -5.27 -1.52
C CYS A 124 13.28 -5.93 -0.59
N VAL A 125 12.27 -6.62 -1.12
CA VAL A 125 11.27 -7.34 -0.34
C VAL A 125 11.79 -8.71 0.07
N ARG A 126 12.46 -9.41 -0.85
CA ARG A 126 13.06 -10.72 -0.62
C ARG A 126 14.14 -10.69 0.45
N ASP A 127 15.01 -9.69 0.41
CA ASP A 127 16.12 -9.51 1.36
C ASP A 127 15.62 -9.24 2.79
N ARG A 128 14.33 -8.89 2.97
CA ARG A 128 13.70 -8.62 4.26
C ARG A 128 12.53 -9.55 4.56
N ILE A 129 12.39 -10.65 3.83
CA ILE A 129 11.18 -11.48 3.91
C ILE A 129 10.94 -12.06 5.31
N GLU A 130 12.02 -12.25 6.08
CA GLU A 130 12.02 -12.68 7.47
C GLU A 130 11.51 -11.60 8.46
N ASP A 131 11.42 -10.35 8.03
CA ASP A 131 10.80 -9.26 8.80
C ASP A 131 9.30 -9.08 8.46
N LEU A 132 8.81 -9.78 7.43
CA LEU A 132 7.51 -9.54 6.82
C LEU A 132 6.50 -10.64 7.15
N SER A 133 5.24 -10.24 7.24
CA SER A 133 4.09 -11.13 7.31
C SER A 133 3.15 -10.86 6.12
N ILE A 134 2.34 -11.83 5.72
CA ILE A 134 1.46 -11.69 4.56
C ILE A 134 0.03 -12.11 4.91
N LEU A 135 -0.93 -11.23 4.62
CA LEU A 135 -2.36 -11.55 4.69
C LEU A 135 -2.85 -11.98 3.31
N PHE A 136 -3.17 -13.27 3.19
CA PHE A 136 -3.80 -13.86 2.01
C PHE A 136 -5.33 -13.83 2.09
N PHE A 137 -5.94 -13.78 0.92
CA PHE A 137 -7.39 -13.83 0.77
C PHE A 137 -7.78 -15.16 0.12
N LYS A 138 -8.84 -15.80 0.62
CA LYS A 138 -9.31 -17.10 0.09
C LYS A 138 -9.79 -17.03 -1.37
N LYS A 139 -10.07 -15.83 -1.87
CA LYS A 139 -10.51 -15.58 -3.24
C LYS A 139 -9.66 -14.46 -3.82
N ARG A 140 -9.30 -14.61 -5.09
CA ARG A 140 -8.62 -13.55 -5.85
C ARG A 140 -9.48 -12.29 -5.86
N GLN A 141 -8.85 -11.18 -5.55
CA GLN A 141 -9.48 -9.88 -5.50
C GLN A 141 -9.66 -9.32 -6.89
N ILE A 142 -10.79 -8.67 -7.04
CA ILE A 142 -11.16 -7.85 -8.18
C ILE A 142 -11.04 -6.40 -7.77
N PHE A 143 -10.79 -5.55 -8.75
CA PHE A 143 -10.72 -4.10 -8.61
C PHE A 143 -11.69 -3.49 -9.60
N PHE A 144 -12.02 -2.22 -9.41
CA PHE A 144 -12.85 -1.47 -10.35
C PHE A 144 -12.20 -0.14 -10.69
N ASN A 145 -12.41 0.35 -11.92
CA ASN A 145 -11.96 1.69 -12.31
C ASN A 145 -13.10 2.71 -12.24
N GLN A 146 -12.84 3.97 -12.64
CA GLN A 146 -13.85 5.04 -12.65
C GLN A 146 -15.06 4.74 -13.56
N ASP A 147 -14.88 3.94 -14.62
CA ASP A 147 -15.94 3.50 -15.53
C ASP A 147 -16.77 2.33 -15.00
N GLY A 148 -16.46 1.83 -13.80
CA GLY A 148 -17.11 0.65 -13.21
C GLY A 148 -16.66 -0.68 -13.82
N LYS A 149 -15.64 -0.69 -14.68
CA LYS A 149 -15.04 -1.92 -15.21
C LYS A 149 -14.42 -2.70 -14.07
N VAL A 150 -14.88 -3.94 -13.87
CA VAL A 150 -14.33 -4.85 -12.86
C VAL A 150 -13.29 -5.75 -13.51
N GLN A 151 -12.11 -5.86 -12.89
CA GLN A 151 -11.04 -6.74 -13.37
C GLN A 151 -10.28 -7.36 -12.21
N GLY A 152 -9.95 -8.64 -12.34
CA GLY A 152 -9.02 -9.32 -11.44
C GLY A 152 -7.58 -8.91 -11.74
N SER A 153 -6.75 -8.81 -10.71
CA SER A 153 -5.30 -8.75 -10.91
C SER A 153 -4.80 -10.06 -11.54
N PRO A 154 -3.82 -10.02 -12.47
CA PRO A 154 -3.23 -11.24 -13.05
C PRO A 154 -2.54 -12.12 -12.00
N TYR A 155 -2.16 -11.55 -10.85
CA TYR A 155 -1.62 -12.24 -9.69
C TYR A 155 -2.54 -12.05 -8.48
N ASP A 156 -2.48 -12.98 -7.52
CA ASP A 156 -3.18 -12.78 -6.26
C ASP A 156 -2.68 -11.52 -5.57
N THR A 157 -3.59 -10.78 -4.95
CA THR A 157 -3.25 -9.56 -4.22
C THR A 157 -3.22 -9.90 -2.74
N VAL A 158 -2.23 -9.39 -2.03
CA VAL A 158 -2.02 -9.66 -0.61
C VAL A 158 -1.69 -8.36 0.10
N PHE A 159 -1.90 -8.30 1.42
CA PHE A 159 -1.19 -7.31 2.21
C PHE A 159 0.17 -7.87 2.58
N ILE A 160 1.24 -7.18 2.17
CA ILE A 160 2.58 -7.39 2.72
C ILE A 160 2.72 -6.45 3.91
N CYS A 161 3.03 -7.03 5.06
CA CYS A 161 3.01 -6.35 6.35
C CYS A 161 4.37 -6.39 7.04
N TYR A 162 4.72 -5.32 7.76
CA TYR A 162 5.93 -5.18 8.58
C TYR A 162 5.57 -4.68 9.98
N GLY A 163 6.34 -5.06 11.00
CA GLY A 163 6.19 -4.53 12.36
C GLY A 163 5.03 -5.14 13.14
N ASN A 164 4.84 -6.46 13.07
CA ASN A 164 3.85 -7.21 13.85
C ASN A 164 2.38 -6.82 13.64
N VAL A 165 2.02 -6.32 12.45
CA VAL A 165 0.61 -6.10 12.06
C VAL A 165 -0.18 -7.40 12.08
N LEU A 166 0.44 -8.54 11.75
CA LEU A 166 -0.20 -9.86 11.75
C LEU A 166 0.41 -10.75 12.84
N PRO A 167 -0.39 -11.64 13.46
CA PRO A 167 0.07 -12.50 14.55
C PRO A 167 0.96 -13.67 14.11
N LYS A 168 1.02 -13.96 12.81
CA LYS A 168 1.80 -15.06 12.23
C LYS A 168 2.52 -14.59 10.98
N GLN A 169 3.74 -15.07 10.84
CA GLN A 169 4.57 -14.92 9.65
C GLN A 169 4.47 -16.16 8.73
N ILE A 170 4.96 -16.04 7.51
CA ILE A 170 5.23 -17.15 6.58
C ILE A 170 6.65 -17.65 6.80
N THR A 171 6.80 -18.94 7.07
CA THR A 171 8.12 -19.58 7.20
C THR A 171 8.79 -19.72 5.84
N MET A 172 10.07 -19.39 5.77
CA MET A 172 10.94 -19.58 4.59
C MET A 172 12.11 -20.50 4.95
N SER A 173 12.72 -21.11 3.93
CA SER A 173 13.95 -21.90 4.05
C SER A 173 14.93 -21.47 2.97
N GLU A 174 16.22 -21.50 3.25
CA GLU A 174 17.24 -21.27 2.24
C GLU A 174 17.19 -22.37 1.17
N TYR A 175 17.33 -21.97 -0.10
CA TYR A 175 17.48 -22.92 -1.21
C TYR A 175 18.96 -23.31 -1.33
N GLN A 176 19.27 -24.59 -1.09
CA GLN A 176 20.63 -25.14 -1.18
C GLN A 176 20.96 -25.70 -2.58
N GLY A 177 20.58 -24.98 -3.65
CA GLY A 177 20.92 -25.40 -5.02
C GLY A 177 22.20 -24.73 -5.53
N THR A 178 23.05 -25.48 -6.19
CA THR A 178 24.34 -25.06 -6.77
C THR A 178 24.18 -24.36 -8.12
N GLY A 179 23.23 -23.43 -8.25
CA GLY A 179 22.97 -22.71 -9.50
C GLY A 179 23.16 -21.22 -9.33
N GLU A 180 24.18 -20.67 -10.00
CA GLU A 180 24.25 -19.23 -10.26
C GLU A 180 23.11 -18.86 -11.22
N ASN A 181 22.26 -17.90 -10.81
CA ASN A 181 21.37 -17.16 -11.70
C ASN A 181 21.87 -15.73 -11.81
#